data_AF-I3CGT6-F1
#
_entry.id   AF-I3CGT6-F1
#
_cell.length_a   1.000
_cell.length_b   1.000
_cell.length_c   1.000
_cell.angle_alpha   90.00
_cell.angle_beta   90.00
_cell.angle_gamma   90.00
#
_symmetry.space_group_name_H-M   'P 1'
#
loop_
_entity.id
_entity.type
_entity.pdbx_description
1 polymer ?
#
loop_
_entity_poly.entity_id
_entity_poly.type
_entity_poly.pdbx_seq_one_letter_code
_entity_poly.pdbx_strand_id
1 'polypeptide(L)'
;MRVLIYGFYALLLLTVSVKAEQAVFGDYVVHYAAIPTVAIPEEMAKKYQIMQGAHYGLLNVSVFQTAKEGADKAVFANISATMREANGKEQEILLRLVQETGISYVGVFPFREGASLTFTLMVDPNLQGTVQQITFSQSFFSD
;
A
#
# COMPACT_ATOMS: atom_id res chain seq x y z
N MET A 1 -29.36 46.94 21.20
CA MET A 1 -28.88 46.68 19.83
C MET A 1 -27.36 46.71 19.82
N ARG A 2 -26.72 45.54 19.73
CA ARG A 2 -25.32 45.34 19.31
C ARG A 2 -25.12 43.84 19.11
N VAL A 3 -25.31 43.40 17.88
CA VAL A 3 -25.08 42.04 17.40
C VAL A 3 -23.57 41.87 17.24
N LEU A 4 -22.98 40.88 17.92
CA LEU A 4 -21.59 40.44 17.69
C LEU A 4 -21.65 39.09 16.99
N ILE A 5 -21.45 39.12 15.67
CA ILE A 5 -21.43 37.99 14.75
C ILE A 5 -20.03 37.36 14.75
N TYR A 6 -20.02 36.06 15.07
CA TYR A 6 -19.23 34.94 14.52
C TYR A 6 -17.81 35.15 13.98
N GLY A 7 -16.91 34.33 14.52
CA GLY A 7 -15.67 33.91 13.86
C GLY A 7 -15.35 32.46 14.21
N PHE A 8 -16.24 31.52 13.89
CA PHE A 8 -15.96 30.08 14.01
C PHE A 8 -15.09 29.69 12.81
N TYR A 9 -13.77 29.78 12.97
CA TYR A 9 -12.82 29.22 12.01
C TYR A 9 -12.92 27.69 12.08
N ALA A 10 -13.79 27.11 11.25
CA ALA A 10 -13.82 25.68 11.02
C ALA A 10 -12.59 25.32 10.17
N LEU A 11 -11.51 24.90 10.84
CA LEU A 11 -10.36 24.30 10.19
C LEU A 11 -10.81 22.96 9.57
N LEU A 12 -11.06 22.98 8.27
CA LEU A 12 -11.41 21.80 7.49
C LEU A 12 -10.15 20.94 7.38
N LEU A 13 -9.97 20.00 8.31
CA LEU A 13 -8.99 18.93 8.18
C LEU A 13 -9.45 18.03 7.04
N LEU A 14 -8.92 18.27 5.83
CA LEU A 14 -8.99 17.32 4.73
C LEU A 14 -8.19 16.08 5.19
N THR A 15 -8.88 15.11 5.76
CA THR A 15 -8.30 13.80 6.02
C THR A 15 -8.08 13.14 4.66
N VAL A 16 -6.83 13.14 4.18
CA VAL A 16 -6.45 12.35 3.02
C VAL A 16 -6.62 10.88 3.42
N SER A 17 -7.69 10.24 2.97
CA SER A 17 -7.95 8.84 3.24
C SER A 17 -6.90 7.99 2.52
N VAL A 18 -5.88 7.54 3.24
CA VAL A 18 -5.00 6.47 2.77
C VAL A 18 -5.84 5.20 2.69
N LYS A 19 -6.14 4.77 1.47
CA LYS A 19 -7.01 3.60 1.22
C LYS A 19 -6.14 2.34 1.25
N ALA A 20 -6.00 1.74 2.44
CA ALA A 20 -5.49 0.38 2.56
C ALA A 20 -6.62 -0.59 2.17
N GLU A 21 -6.35 -1.48 1.22
CA GLU A 21 -7.31 -2.46 0.74
C GLU A 21 -6.94 -3.87 1.22
N GLN A 22 -7.91 -4.77 1.21
CA GLN A 22 -7.71 -6.15 1.64
C GLN A 22 -8.43 -7.13 0.72
N ALA A 23 -7.82 -8.29 0.52
CA ALA A 23 -8.42 -9.43 -0.17
C ALA A 23 -8.42 -10.64 0.76
N VAL A 24 -9.54 -11.36 0.80
CA VAL A 24 -9.72 -12.56 1.63
C VAL A 24 -9.81 -13.77 0.71
N PHE A 25 -9.10 -14.85 1.05
CA PHE A 25 -9.16 -16.12 0.33
C PHE A 25 -8.85 -17.28 1.28
N GLY A 26 -9.80 -18.21 1.41
CA GLY A 26 -9.72 -19.26 2.43
C GLY A 26 -9.49 -18.67 3.82
N ASP A 27 -8.49 -19.19 4.52
CA ASP A 27 -8.10 -18.74 5.86
C ASP A 27 -7.03 -17.63 5.82
N TYR A 28 -6.91 -16.88 4.73
CA TYR A 28 -5.91 -15.83 4.58
C TYR A 28 -6.52 -14.47 4.25
N VAL A 29 -5.87 -13.43 4.78
CA VAL A 29 -6.14 -12.03 4.48
C VAL A 29 -4.85 -11.39 3.96
N VAL A 30 -4.92 -10.79 2.78
CA VAL A 30 -3.82 -10.00 2.22
C VAL A 30 -4.20 -8.54 2.31
N HIS A 31 -3.43 -7.79 3.10
CA HIS A 31 -3.50 -6.33 3.13
C HIS A 31 -2.52 -5.78 2.10
N TYR A 32 -2.99 -4.83 1.29
CA TYR A 32 -2.16 -4.19 0.29
C TYR A 32 -2.47 -2.70 0.18
N ALA A 33 -1.44 -1.90 -0.08
CA ALA A 33 -1.57 -0.48 -0.32
C ALA A 33 -0.46 0.00 -1.25
N ALA A 34 -0.79 0.93 -2.12
CA ALA A 34 0.18 1.63 -2.94
C ALA A 34 0.06 3.14 -2.66
N ILE A 35 1.14 3.77 -2.21
CA ILE A 35 1.14 5.18 -1.76
C ILE A 35 2.36 5.94 -2.31
N PRO A 36 2.27 7.27 -2.52
CA PRO A 36 3.45 8.08 -2.78
C PRO A 36 4.46 7.97 -1.63
N THR A 37 5.74 7.86 -1.95
CA THR A 37 6.81 7.75 -0.93
C THR A 37 6.98 9.03 -0.10
N VAL A 38 6.54 10.17 -0.63
CA VAL A 38 6.50 11.46 0.09
C VAL A 38 5.52 11.46 1.26
N ALA A 39 4.51 10.58 1.24
CA ALA A 39 3.58 10.42 2.36
C ALA A 39 4.15 9.59 3.52
N ILE A 40 5.33 8.99 3.33
CA ILE A 40 5.99 8.16 4.34
C ILE A 40 6.81 9.08 5.26
N PRO A 41 6.71 8.95 6.59
CA PRO A 41 7.56 9.70 7.50
C PRO A 41 9.05 9.49 7.22
N GLU A 42 9.85 10.57 7.24
CA GLU A 42 11.28 10.54 6.91
C GLU A 42 12.06 9.52 7.73
N GLU A 43 11.75 9.39 9.02
CA GLU A 43 12.36 8.40 9.92
C GLU A 43 12.13 6.97 9.41
N MET A 44 10.91 6.65 8.99
CA MET A 44 10.56 5.32 8.45
C MET A 44 11.21 5.09 7.09
N ALA A 45 11.26 6.11 6.24
CA ALA A 45 11.91 6.01 4.95
C ALA A 45 13.42 5.74 5.09
N LYS A 46 14.11 6.44 5.99
CA LYS A 46 15.53 6.19 6.31
C LYS A 46 15.73 4.81 6.90
N LYS A 47 14.95 4.47 7.94
CA LYS A 47 15.05 3.20 8.66
C LYS A 47 14.89 2.00 7.72
N TYR A 48 13.91 2.07 6.84
CA TYR A 48 13.67 1.01 5.88
C TYR A 48 14.41 1.21 4.57
N GLN A 49 15.20 2.26 4.35
CA GLN A 49 15.87 2.51 3.06
C GLN A 49 14.89 2.62 1.89
N ILE A 50 13.76 3.29 2.12
CA ILE A 50 12.78 3.64 1.09
C ILE A 50 13.24 4.92 0.43
N MET A 51 13.45 4.88 -0.89
CA MET A 51 13.76 6.07 -1.67
C MET A 51 12.54 6.99 -1.69
N GLN A 52 12.69 8.20 -1.16
CA GLN A 52 11.65 9.23 -1.23
C GLN A 52 11.82 10.10 -2.47
N GLY A 53 10.69 10.49 -3.06
CA GLY A 53 10.65 11.51 -4.10
C GLY A 53 9.27 11.65 -4.72
N ALA A 54 9.04 12.79 -5.38
CA ALA A 54 7.75 13.14 -5.98
C ALA A 54 7.26 12.16 -7.06
N HIS A 55 8.15 11.33 -7.61
CA HIS A 55 7.85 10.39 -8.69
C HIS A 55 8.05 8.93 -8.27
N TYR A 56 8.05 8.65 -6.96
CA TYR A 56 8.22 7.30 -6.43
C TYR A 56 7.05 6.89 -5.55
N GLY A 57 6.48 5.73 -5.86
CA GLY A 57 5.47 5.05 -5.06
C GLY A 57 6.06 3.88 -4.29
N LEU A 58 5.41 3.54 -3.18
CA LEU A 58 5.67 2.34 -2.39
C LEU A 58 4.47 1.43 -2.48
N LEU A 59 4.69 0.18 -2.90
CA LEU A 59 3.76 -0.92 -2.73
C LEU A 59 4.11 -1.63 -1.42
N ASN A 60 3.13 -1.80 -0.54
CA ASN A 60 3.23 -2.62 0.66
C ASN A 60 2.21 -3.75 0.57
N VAL A 61 2.65 -4.98 0.82
CA VAL A 61 1.81 -6.18 0.88
C VAL A 61 2.13 -6.95 2.16
N SER A 62 1.12 -7.30 2.94
CA SER A 62 1.26 -8.11 4.15
C SER A 62 0.22 -9.22 4.15
N VAL A 63 0.61 -10.42 4.58
CA VAL A 63 -0.24 -11.60 4.51
C VAL A 63 -0.45 -12.16 5.91
N PHE A 64 -1.70 -12.41 6.24
CA PHE A 64 -2.12 -12.92 7.53
C PHE A 64 -2.93 -14.19 7.33
N GLN A 65 -2.73 -15.15 8.24
CA GLN A 65 -3.62 -16.29 8.38
C GLN A 65 -4.63 -15.99 9.47
N THR A 66 -5.91 -16.10 9.13
CA THR A 66 -7.02 -15.88 10.04
C THR A 66 -6.98 -16.91 11.17
N ALA A 67 -7.00 -16.44 12.41
CA ALA A 67 -7.06 -17.33 13.56
C ALA A 67 -8.52 -17.74 13.84
N LYS A 68 -8.74 -19.01 14.20
CA LYS A 68 -10.07 -19.46 14.67
C LYS A 68 -10.46 -18.82 16.00
N GLU A 69 -9.46 -18.57 16.84
CA GLU A 69 -9.56 -17.86 18.11
C GLU A 69 -8.30 -16.99 18.29
N GLY A 70 -8.48 -15.74 18.73
CA GLY A 70 -7.37 -14.80 18.93
C GLY A 70 -7.13 -13.86 17.73
N ALA A 71 -5.91 -13.31 17.64
CA ALA A 71 -5.53 -12.37 16.60
C ALA A 71 -4.94 -13.09 15.37
N ASP A 72 -5.16 -12.51 14.19
CA ASP A 72 -4.59 -13.01 12.94
C ASP A 72 -3.06 -13.04 13.00
N LYS A 73 -2.48 -14.06 12.38
CA LYS A 73 -1.03 -14.29 12.42
C LYS A 73 -0.40 -13.89 11.10
N ALA A 74 0.56 -12.97 11.14
CA ALA A 74 1.38 -12.67 9.97
C ALA A 74 2.15 -13.92 9.50
N VAL A 75 2.09 -14.21 8.21
CA VAL A 75 2.73 -15.37 7.59
C VAL A 75 3.63 -14.96 6.44
N PHE A 76 4.65 -15.78 6.17
CA PHE A 76 5.44 -15.63 4.96
C PHE A 76 4.60 -15.96 3.72
N ALA A 77 4.93 -15.31 2.61
CA ALA A 77 4.36 -15.59 1.30
C ALA A 77 5.43 -15.47 0.22
N ASN A 78 5.23 -16.19 -0.88
CA ASN A 78 5.89 -15.85 -2.14
C ASN A 78 4.98 -14.87 -2.87
N ILE A 79 5.51 -13.68 -3.21
CA ILE A 79 4.73 -12.61 -3.82
C ILE A 79 5.48 -12.11 -5.04
N SER A 80 4.85 -12.21 -6.21
CA SER A 80 5.24 -11.40 -7.37
C SER A 80 4.27 -10.25 -7.55
N ALA A 81 4.80 -9.10 -7.94
CA ALA A 81 4.04 -7.89 -8.14
C ALA A 81 4.41 -7.26 -9.47
N THR A 82 3.39 -6.86 -10.23
CA THR A 82 3.56 -6.07 -11.45
C THR A 82 2.66 -4.85 -11.42
N MET A 83 3.04 -3.84 -12.18
CA MET A 83 2.24 -2.63 -12.41
C MET A 83 2.12 -2.33 -13.89
N ARG A 84 1.05 -1.63 -14.26
CA ARG A 84 0.79 -1.19 -15.63
C ARG A 84 0.03 0.13 -15.64
N GLU A 85 0.50 1.10 -16.41
CA GLU A 85 -0.30 2.28 -16.81
C GLU A 85 -1.35 1.89 -17.86
N ALA A 86 -2.43 2.67 -18.01
CA ALA A 86 -3.49 2.38 -18.98
C ALA A 86 -3.01 2.18 -20.44
N ASN A 87 -1.91 2.83 -20.83
CA ASN A 87 -1.30 2.75 -22.17
C ASN A 87 0.05 2.00 -22.18
N GLY A 88 0.45 1.43 -21.04
CA GLY A 88 1.82 0.98 -20.79
C GLY A 88 2.01 -0.53 -20.92
N LYS A 89 3.29 -0.92 -21.06
CA LYS A 89 3.72 -2.31 -20.84
C LYS A 89 3.71 -2.59 -19.34
N GLU A 90 3.41 -3.83 -18.98
CA GLU A 90 3.57 -4.32 -17.62
C GLU A 90 5.05 -4.29 -17.17
N GLN A 91 5.28 -3.84 -15.94
CA GLN A 91 6.59 -3.75 -15.30
C GLN A 91 6.57 -4.49 -13.97
N GLU A 92 7.63 -5.22 -13.67
CA GLU A 92 7.80 -5.90 -12.39
C GLU A 92 8.17 -4.90 -11.29
N ILE A 93 7.62 -5.12 -10.09
CA ILE A 93 8.00 -4.42 -8.86
C ILE A 93 8.81 -5.41 -8.01
N LEU A 94 10.08 -5.08 -7.77
CA LEU A 94 10.93 -5.88 -6.90
C LEU A 94 10.52 -5.67 -5.44
N LEU A 95 9.97 -6.72 -4.84
CA LEU A 95 9.60 -6.73 -3.42
C LEU A 95 10.76 -7.24 -2.57
N ARG A 96 10.93 -6.63 -1.40
CA ARG A 96 11.80 -7.13 -0.34
C ARG A 96 11.03 -7.27 0.95
N LEU A 97 11.46 -8.23 1.75
CA LEU A 97 10.89 -8.53 3.06
C LEU A 97 11.40 -7.54 4.12
N VAL A 98 10.48 -7.04 4.96
CA VAL A 98 10.74 -6.20 6.14
C VAL A 98 10.09 -6.88 7.35
N GLN A 99 10.86 -7.04 8.45
CA GLN A 99 10.46 -7.82 9.62
C GLN A 99 10.73 -7.11 10.94
N GLU A 100 10.01 -6.03 11.23
CA GLU A 100 10.22 -5.30 12.50
C GLU A 100 9.00 -5.31 13.41
N THR A 101 7.86 -4.82 12.93
CA THR A 101 6.58 -4.86 13.67
C THR A 101 5.61 -5.92 13.14
N GLY A 102 6.05 -6.71 12.16
CA GLY A 102 5.24 -7.68 11.42
C GLY A 102 6.01 -8.18 10.18
N ILE A 103 5.35 -8.94 9.30
CA ILE A 103 5.90 -9.39 8.02
C ILE A 103 5.28 -8.54 6.92
N SER A 104 6.10 -7.73 6.24
CA SER A 104 5.67 -6.91 5.11
C SER A 104 6.62 -7.04 3.93
N TYR A 105 6.05 -7.03 2.74
CA TYR A 105 6.76 -7.06 1.47
C TYR A 105 6.61 -5.68 0.84
N VAL A 106 7.73 -4.98 0.70
CA VAL A 106 7.74 -3.59 0.21
C VAL A 106 8.51 -3.49 -1.09
N GLY A 107 7.99 -2.72 -2.04
CA GLY A 107 8.65 -2.43 -3.31
C GLY A 107 8.48 -0.96 -3.67
N VAL A 108 9.55 -0.33 -4.13
CA VAL A 108 9.52 1.04 -4.64
C VAL A 108 9.43 0.99 -6.16
N PHE A 109 8.58 1.82 -6.73
CA PHE A 109 8.39 1.91 -8.17
C PHE A 109 8.30 3.37 -8.63
N PRO A 110 8.75 3.70 -9.85
CA PRO A 110 8.55 5.02 -10.42
C PRO A 110 7.12 5.20 -10.91
N PHE A 111 6.59 6.42 -10.84
CA PHE A 111 5.33 6.79 -11.49
C PHE A 111 5.41 8.19 -12.12
N ARG A 112 4.52 8.48 -13.06
CA ARG A 112 4.37 9.81 -13.66
C ARG A 112 3.23 10.58 -13.02
N GLU A 113 3.33 11.89 -13.06
CA GLU A 113 2.30 12.72 -12.46
C GLU A 113 0.91 12.49 -13.06
N GLY A 114 -0.08 12.30 -12.20
CA GLY A 114 -1.45 11.95 -12.61
C GLY A 114 -1.62 10.53 -13.16
N ALA A 115 -0.64 9.65 -13.01
CA ALA A 115 -0.73 8.27 -13.50
C ALA A 115 -1.79 7.47 -12.73
N SER A 116 -2.61 6.71 -13.46
CA SER A 116 -3.45 5.66 -12.91
C SER A 116 -2.78 4.32 -13.22
N LEU A 117 -2.32 3.64 -12.16
CA LEU A 117 -1.59 2.39 -12.24
C LEU A 117 -2.49 1.24 -11.78
N THR A 118 -2.53 0.18 -12.59
CA THR A 118 -3.11 -1.10 -12.21
C THR A 118 -2.01 -2.03 -11.73
N PHE A 119 -2.16 -2.53 -10.52
CA PHE A 119 -1.27 -3.48 -9.88
C PHE A 119 -1.86 -4.88 -9.95
N THR A 120 -1.00 -5.86 -10.20
CA THR A 120 -1.35 -7.28 -10.10
C THR A 120 -0.39 -7.95 -9.13
N LEU A 121 -0.94 -8.59 -8.11
CA LEU A 121 -0.20 -9.36 -7.12
C LEU A 121 -0.53 -10.84 -7.32
N MET A 122 0.49 -11.69 -7.37
CA MET A 122 0.36 -13.14 -7.29
C MET A 122 0.89 -13.56 -5.93
N VAL A 123 -0.01 -14.01 -5.03
CA VAL A 123 0.32 -14.28 -3.63
C VAL A 123 0.15 -15.76 -3.34
N ASP A 124 1.21 -16.42 -2.89
CA ASP A 124 1.21 -17.79 -2.37
C ASP A 124 1.55 -17.78 -0.87
N PRO A 125 0.55 -17.79 0.02
CA PRO A 125 0.79 -17.77 1.46
C PRO A 125 1.31 -19.08 1.98
N ASN A 126 2.16 -18.98 3.00
CA ASN A 126 2.78 -20.12 3.66
C ASN A 126 3.52 -21.07 2.68
N LEU A 127 3.81 -20.59 1.45
CA LEU A 127 4.54 -21.32 0.41
C LEU A 127 3.89 -22.67 0.07
N GLN A 128 2.55 -22.69 0.03
CA GLN A 128 1.77 -23.91 -0.19
C GLN A 128 1.52 -24.22 -1.67
N GLY A 129 1.93 -23.34 -2.58
CA GLY A 129 1.72 -23.46 -4.01
C GLY A 129 0.32 -23.06 -4.48
N THR A 130 -0.54 -22.55 -3.58
CA THR A 130 -1.88 -22.06 -3.94
C THR A 130 -1.82 -20.56 -4.11
N VAL A 131 -1.77 -20.12 -5.38
CA VAL A 131 -1.59 -18.71 -5.74
C VAL A 131 -2.94 -18.02 -5.87
N GLN A 132 -3.12 -16.92 -5.14
CA GLN A 132 -4.22 -15.99 -5.31
C GLN A 132 -3.76 -14.78 -6.12
N GLN A 133 -4.50 -14.45 -7.18
CA GLN A 133 -4.32 -13.19 -7.90
C GLN A 133 -5.16 -12.08 -7.26
N ILE A 134 -4.56 -10.91 -7.06
CA ILE A 134 -5.23 -9.69 -6.60
C ILE A 134 -4.91 -8.59 -7.63
N THR A 135 -5.94 -7.88 -8.10
CA THR A 135 -5.77 -6.76 -9.03
C THR A 135 -6.49 -5.54 -8.48
N PHE A 136 -5.79 -4.41 -8.43
CA PHE A 136 -6.34 -3.13 -7.96
C PHE A 136 -5.71 -1.96 -8.73
N SER A 137 -6.37 -0.81 -8.73
CA SER A 137 -5.86 0.39 -9.38
C SER A 137 -5.73 1.54 -8.39
N GLN A 138 -4.66 2.32 -8.52
CA GLN A 138 -4.40 3.49 -7.70
C GLN A 138 -3.94 4.64 -8.59
N SER A 139 -4.53 5.81 -8.41
CA SER A 139 -4.08 7.05 -9.03
C SER A 139 -3.04 7.74 -8.15
N PHE A 140 -1.97 8.23 -8.77
CA PHE A 140 -0.88 8.92 -8.12
C PHE A 140 -0.84 10.36 -8.58
N PHE A 141 -0.79 11.26 -7.61
CA PHE A 141 -0.61 12.69 -7.77
C PHE A 141 0.55 13.10 -6.86
N SER A 142 1.44 13.93 -7.38
CA SER A 142 2.60 14.52 -6.75
C SER A 142 2.18 15.94 -6.42
N ASP A 143 1.87 16.16 -5.14
CA ASP A 143 1.71 17.52 -4.60
C ASP A 143 3.04 18.29 -4.62
#